data_AF-A0A9D8EYQ4-F1
#
_entry.id   AF-A0A9D8EYQ4-F1
#
_cell.length_a   1.000
_cell.length_b   1.000
_cell.length_c   1.000
_cell.angle_alpha   90.00
_cell.angle_beta   90.00
_cell.angle_gamma   90.00
#
_symmetry.space_group_name_H-M   'P 1'
#
loop_
_entity.id
_entity.type
_entity.pdbx_description
1 polymer ?
#
loop_
_entity_poly.entity_id
_entity_poly.type
_entity_poly.pdbx_seq_one_letter_code
_entity_poly.pdbx_strand_id
1 'polypeptide(L)'
;MRQSNNNENTKDSNLSELTYGNFDIICPYCFEKFHTYEVVFRASHNSSNGKFTQTFDKELNDYRAKFKGEAIGKLNAVIDAKAVSEENRIYDGNNVLIGIKDSEGKETYDRLCLYCHNRLPKKAGKVPMDIISIVGDTKVGKSVYIAALIRLLREKTADNFDAVCVPINNEIESRFMRDFEYRIFERNLMPEITQREMKQEPLIFEFRFKDRNKPSVLLVFFDMAGEGILDQDYLDIYANHIKNSTGMMFLLDPLQISTIRPKILLKIESDESRLKKQKSLDAQENLIEDGDFPRGPLSGLVALDDNFIVHEKDNRTKIPTAIVLTKSDLLEYLK
;
A
#
# COMPACT_ATOMS: atom_id res chain seq x y z
N MET A 1 -37.96 29.61 35.46
CA MET A 1 -38.34 28.48 34.59
C MET A 1 -37.54 28.61 33.31
N ARG A 2 -36.74 27.59 33.02
CA ARG A 2 -35.59 27.63 32.11
C ARG A 2 -36.03 27.50 30.65
N GLN A 3 -35.35 28.29 29.81
CA GLN A 3 -35.36 28.25 28.35
C GLN A 3 -34.93 26.86 27.84
N SER A 4 -35.63 26.36 26.82
CA SER A 4 -35.27 25.15 26.07
C SER A 4 -34.76 25.59 24.70
N ASN A 5 -33.46 25.38 24.48
CA ASN A 5 -32.75 25.61 23.23
C ASN A 5 -33.16 24.57 22.18
N ASN A 6 -33.72 25.02 21.05
CA ASN A 6 -33.68 24.28 19.78
C ASN A 6 -32.60 24.91 18.92
N ASN A 7 -31.39 24.35 18.98
CA ASN A 7 -30.28 24.63 18.08
C ASN A 7 -30.00 23.37 17.25
N GLU A 8 -30.83 23.14 16.23
CA GLU A 8 -30.53 22.23 15.12
C GLU A 8 -30.47 23.08 13.85
N ASN A 9 -29.35 23.78 13.68
CA ASN A 9 -28.95 24.40 12.42
C ASN A 9 -27.53 24.92 12.58
N THR A 10 -26.53 24.06 12.31
CA THR A 10 -25.17 24.44 11.89
C THR A 10 -24.32 23.18 11.81
N LYS A 11 -24.28 22.53 10.63
CA LYS A 11 -23.14 21.69 10.22
C LYS A 11 -23.07 21.34 8.72
N ASP A 12 -23.78 22.06 7.85
CA ASP A 12 -23.73 21.85 6.39
C ASP A 12 -23.29 23.11 5.62
N SER A 13 -22.17 23.71 6.01
CA SER A 13 -21.62 24.86 5.26
C SER A 13 -20.12 25.05 5.43
N ASN A 14 -19.33 24.00 5.21
CA ASN A 14 -17.89 24.11 4.97
C ASN A 14 -17.44 23.07 3.92
N LEU A 15 -18.20 22.98 2.82
CA LEU A 15 -17.83 22.25 1.60
C LEU A 15 -17.50 23.23 0.46
N SER A 16 -16.87 24.35 0.80
CA SER A 16 -16.44 25.39 -0.14
C SER A 16 -14.97 25.67 0.14
N GLU A 17 -14.14 25.45 -0.90
CA GLU A 17 -12.66 25.46 -0.94
C GLU A 17 -11.98 24.10 -0.64
N LEU A 18 -12.20 23.11 -1.51
CA LEU A 18 -11.13 22.15 -1.82
C LEU A 18 -10.01 22.94 -2.51
N THR A 19 -9.04 23.40 -1.73
CA THR A 19 -7.81 23.99 -2.25
C THR A 19 -7.10 22.97 -3.13
N TYR A 20 -7.09 23.23 -4.43
CA TYR A 20 -6.26 22.49 -5.37
C TYR A 20 -4.80 22.83 -5.08
N GLY A 21 -4.05 21.85 -4.58
CA GLY A 21 -2.61 22.00 -4.40
C GLY A 21 -2.13 22.11 -2.96
N ASN A 22 -0.99 21.47 -2.72
CA ASN A 22 -0.27 21.42 -1.44
C ASN A 22 -0.83 20.41 -0.43
N PHE A 23 -1.11 19.19 -0.90
CA PHE A 23 -1.28 18.05 -0.01
C PHE A 23 0.09 17.61 0.52
N ASP A 24 0.15 17.19 1.77
CA ASP A 24 1.33 16.50 2.28
C ASP A 24 1.62 15.26 1.43
N ILE A 25 2.89 14.99 1.22
CA ILE A 25 3.34 13.80 0.52
C ILE A 25 3.51 12.69 1.55
N ILE A 26 2.82 11.57 1.34
CA ILE A 26 3.16 10.32 2.00
C ILE A 26 3.92 9.47 0.97
N CYS A 27 5.16 9.10 1.26
CA CYS A 27 5.93 8.29 0.33
C CYS A 27 5.31 6.89 0.22
N PRO A 28 4.93 6.39 -0.96
CA PRO A 28 4.31 5.07 -1.08
C PRO A 28 5.32 3.91 -0.85
N TYR A 29 6.60 4.22 -0.63
CA TYR A 29 7.67 3.25 -0.45
C TYR A 29 8.13 3.14 1.01
N CYS A 30 8.37 4.28 1.68
CA CYS A 30 8.84 4.32 3.07
C CYS A 30 7.81 4.93 4.04
N PHE A 31 6.69 5.42 3.53
CA PHE A 31 5.51 5.87 4.29
C PHE A 31 5.75 7.06 5.19
N GLU A 32 6.94 7.66 5.12
CA GLU A 32 7.22 8.95 5.72
C GLU A 32 6.37 10.05 5.09
N LYS A 33 5.89 10.93 5.95
CA LYS A 33 5.05 12.07 5.61
C LYS A 33 5.87 13.36 5.67
N PHE A 34 5.85 14.14 4.60
CA PHE A 34 6.60 15.39 4.49
C PHE A 34 5.92 16.36 3.54
N HIS A 35 6.31 17.64 3.61
CA HIS A 35 5.68 18.67 2.79
C HIS A 35 6.24 18.71 1.36
N THR A 36 5.46 19.30 0.45
CA THR A 36 5.80 19.36 -0.97
C THR A 36 7.11 20.10 -1.27
N TYR A 37 7.51 21.06 -0.44
CA TYR A 37 8.75 21.83 -0.57
C TYR A 37 9.99 21.09 -0.02
N GLU A 38 9.81 19.94 0.63
CA GLU A 38 10.90 19.15 1.22
C GLU A 38 11.39 18.03 0.31
N VAL A 39 10.77 17.87 -0.86
CA VAL A 39 11.23 16.93 -1.89
C VAL A 39 12.66 17.26 -2.30
N VAL A 40 13.41 16.21 -2.63
CA VAL A 40 14.74 16.35 -3.24
C VAL A 40 14.64 15.93 -4.71
N PHE A 41 15.62 16.33 -5.52
CA PHE A 41 15.58 16.12 -6.96
C PHE A 41 16.79 15.34 -7.46
N ARG A 42 16.59 14.44 -8.41
CA ARG A 42 17.71 13.84 -9.15
C ARG A 42 18.18 14.81 -10.23
N ALA A 43 19.48 15.11 -10.31
CA ALA A 43 20.01 15.92 -11.40
C ALA A 43 19.76 15.26 -12.77
N SER A 44 19.40 16.06 -13.77
CA SER A 44 19.14 15.58 -15.13
C SER A 44 20.40 15.22 -15.92
N HIS A 45 21.56 15.65 -15.42
CA HIS A 45 22.85 15.50 -16.08
C HIS A 45 23.94 15.12 -15.08
N ASN A 46 25.12 14.82 -15.64
CA ASN A 46 26.35 14.57 -14.92
C ASN A 46 27.38 15.62 -15.34
N SER A 47 28.16 16.15 -14.40
CA SER A 47 29.23 17.14 -14.64
C SER A 47 30.52 16.66 -14.01
N SER A 48 31.64 16.85 -14.69
CA SER A 48 32.98 16.51 -14.17
C SER A 48 33.44 17.44 -13.03
N ASN A 49 32.74 18.55 -12.79
CA ASN A 49 33.15 19.63 -11.88
C ASN A 49 32.65 19.44 -10.43
N GLY A 50 32.52 18.19 -9.98
CA GLY A 50 32.31 17.84 -8.57
C GLY A 50 30.86 17.78 -8.14
N LYS A 51 30.11 18.89 -8.21
CA LYS A 51 28.76 18.99 -7.61
C LYS A 51 27.70 18.10 -8.27
N PHE A 52 27.78 17.89 -9.58
CA PHE A 52 26.85 17.03 -10.32
C PHE A 52 27.53 15.75 -10.81
N THR A 53 28.67 15.37 -10.21
CA THR A 53 29.30 14.10 -10.50
C THR A 53 28.39 12.97 -10.04
N GLN A 54 28.29 11.88 -10.81
CA GLN A 54 27.56 10.71 -10.35
C GLN A 54 28.16 10.13 -9.06
N THR A 55 27.30 9.94 -8.07
CA THR A 55 27.65 9.42 -6.75
C THR A 55 26.81 8.19 -6.42
N PHE A 56 27.24 7.44 -5.40
CA PHE A 56 26.36 6.44 -4.80
C PHE A 56 25.29 7.15 -3.98
N ASP A 57 24.05 6.82 -4.27
CA ASP A 57 22.92 7.28 -3.47
C ASP A 57 22.82 6.42 -2.21
N LYS A 58 23.23 6.97 -1.07
CA LYS A 58 23.31 6.21 0.18
C LYS A 58 21.91 5.88 0.68
N GLU A 59 21.01 6.85 0.71
CA GLU A 59 19.67 6.72 1.25
C GLU A 59 18.83 5.72 0.44
N LEU A 60 18.96 5.72 -0.89
CA LEU A 60 18.31 4.73 -1.75
C LEU A 60 18.90 3.32 -1.53
N ASN A 61 20.22 3.20 -1.41
CA ASN A 61 20.86 1.92 -1.19
C ASN A 61 20.58 1.36 0.21
N ASP A 62 20.60 2.21 1.24
CA ASP A 62 20.21 1.87 2.61
C ASP A 62 18.76 1.38 2.63
N TYR A 63 17.84 2.09 1.95
CA TYR A 63 16.46 1.64 1.81
C TYR A 63 16.37 0.27 1.12
N ARG A 64 17.07 0.05 0.01
CA ARG A 64 17.05 -1.24 -0.72
C ARG A 64 17.63 -2.39 0.09
N ALA A 65 18.67 -2.13 0.87
CA ALA A 65 19.31 -3.14 1.71
C ALA A 65 18.34 -3.71 2.75
N LYS A 66 17.40 -2.90 3.28
CA LYS A 66 16.35 -3.36 4.20
C LYS A 66 15.43 -4.44 3.59
N PHE A 67 15.34 -4.49 2.26
CA PHE A 67 14.53 -5.47 1.52
C PHE A 67 15.40 -6.44 0.71
N LYS A 68 16.64 -6.69 1.14
CA LYS A 68 17.63 -7.56 0.46
C LYS A 68 17.83 -7.23 -1.02
N GLY A 69 17.55 -5.98 -1.41
CA GLY A 69 17.70 -5.52 -2.78
C GLY A 69 19.17 -5.29 -3.12
N GLU A 70 19.56 -5.60 -4.36
CA GLU A 70 20.91 -5.32 -4.83
C GLU A 70 21.21 -3.83 -4.81
N ALA A 71 22.44 -3.49 -4.40
CA ALA A 71 22.93 -2.12 -4.42
C ALA A 71 22.94 -1.59 -5.85
N ILE A 72 22.43 -0.37 -6.02
CA ILE A 72 22.49 0.35 -7.29
C ILE A 72 23.85 1.03 -7.40
N GLY A 73 24.40 1.04 -8.62
CA GLY A 73 25.61 1.77 -8.96
C GLY A 73 25.48 3.28 -8.82
N LYS A 74 26.44 4.01 -9.41
CA LYS A 74 26.43 5.47 -9.35
C LYS A 74 25.23 6.04 -10.12
N LEU A 75 24.54 6.99 -9.49
CA LEU A 75 23.42 7.73 -10.06
C LEU A 75 23.79 9.21 -10.15
N ASN A 76 23.02 9.99 -10.89
CA ASN A 76 23.17 11.44 -10.88
C ASN A 76 22.97 12.00 -9.46
N ALA A 77 23.60 13.14 -9.18
CA ALA A 77 23.58 13.75 -7.86
C ALA A 77 22.13 14.06 -7.40
N VAL A 78 21.92 13.97 -6.09
CA VAL A 78 20.68 14.44 -5.44
C VAL A 78 20.84 15.91 -5.07
N ILE A 79 19.83 16.70 -5.38
CA ILE A 79 19.80 18.14 -5.12
C ILE A 79 18.71 18.39 -4.08
N ASP A 80 19.09 18.96 -2.93
CA ASP A 80 18.14 19.43 -1.93
C ASP A 80 17.46 20.71 -2.43
N ALA A 81 16.13 20.69 -2.52
CA ALA A 81 15.35 21.86 -2.92
C ALA A 81 15.58 23.07 -2.00
N LYS A 82 15.82 22.84 -0.70
CA LYS A 82 16.08 23.90 0.28
C LYS A 82 17.39 24.65 0.00
N ALA A 83 18.35 24.01 -0.67
CA ALA A 83 19.61 24.62 -1.07
C ALA A 83 19.53 25.43 -2.38
N VAL A 84 18.42 25.32 -3.12
CA VAL A 84 18.16 26.07 -4.36
C VAL A 84 17.43 27.37 -4.04
N SER A 85 17.82 28.48 -4.68
CA SER A 85 17.14 29.77 -4.53
C SER A 85 15.69 29.71 -5.04
N GLU A 86 14.79 30.46 -4.40
CA GLU A 86 13.35 30.45 -4.73
C GLU A 86 13.07 30.75 -6.22
N GLU A 87 13.83 31.65 -6.83
CA GLU A 87 13.73 32.01 -8.26
C GLU A 87 14.03 30.85 -9.22
N ASN A 88 14.78 29.84 -8.74
CA ASN A 88 15.16 28.66 -9.49
C ASN A 88 14.27 27.44 -9.14
N ARG A 89 13.25 27.61 -8.30
CA ARG A 89 12.26 26.59 -8.00
C ARG A 89 11.06 26.72 -8.94
N ILE A 90 10.62 25.59 -9.47
CA ILE A 90 9.54 25.53 -10.46
C ILE A 90 8.31 24.94 -9.78
N TYR A 91 7.27 25.77 -9.64
CA TYR A 91 5.98 25.40 -9.06
C TYR A 91 4.93 25.23 -10.17
N ASP A 92 3.96 24.34 -9.97
CA ASP A 92 2.79 24.30 -10.83
C ASP A 92 1.73 25.34 -10.43
N GLY A 93 0.61 25.39 -11.17
CA GLY A 93 -0.49 26.33 -10.90
C GLY A 93 -1.16 26.16 -9.53
N ASN A 94 -0.80 25.12 -8.80
CA ASN A 94 -1.31 24.75 -7.49
C ASN A 94 -0.25 24.97 -6.38
N ASN A 95 0.81 25.73 -6.68
CA ASN A 95 1.93 26.02 -5.79
C ASN A 95 2.65 24.77 -5.25
N VAL A 96 2.63 23.66 -6.00
CA VAL A 96 3.39 22.46 -5.66
C VAL A 96 4.75 22.53 -6.32
N LEU A 97 5.82 22.28 -5.57
CA LEU A 97 7.17 22.21 -6.12
C LEU A 97 7.27 20.98 -7.05
N ILE A 98 7.49 21.24 -8.35
CA ILE A 98 7.50 20.21 -9.41
C ILE A 98 8.85 20.05 -10.07
N GLY A 99 9.72 21.05 -9.96
CA GLY A 99 11.02 21.07 -10.60
C GLY A 99 11.94 22.09 -9.97
N ILE A 100 13.22 22.01 -10.33
CA ILE A 100 14.23 22.99 -9.99
C ILE A 100 15.13 23.23 -11.19
N LYS A 101 15.73 24.41 -11.22
CA LYS A 101 16.87 24.75 -12.07
C LYS A 101 18.12 24.73 -11.21
N ASP A 102 19.10 23.92 -11.57
CA ASP A 102 20.33 23.81 -10.79
C ASP A 102 21.31 24.95 -11.07
N SER A 103 22.45 24.95 -10.38
CA SER A 103 23.47 25.99 -10.49
C SER A 103 24.19 26.03 -11.85
N GLU A 104 24.08 24.99 -12.69
CA GLU A 104 24.55 24.98 -14.07
C GLU A 104 23.45 25.39 -15.06
N GLY A 105 22.28 25.78 -14.54
CA GLY A 105 21.14 26.23 -15.32
C GLY A 105 20.35 25.11 -15.99
N LYS A 106 20.55 23.85 -15.61
CA LYS A 106 19.77 22.71 -16.12
C LYS A 106 18.54 22.49 -15.26
N GLU A 107 17.43 22.15 -15.90
CA GLU A 107 16.16 21.88 -15.23
C GLU A 107 16.00 20.38 -14.96
N THR A 108 15.53 20.04 -13.77
CA THR A 108 15.08 18.69 -13.44
C THR A 108 13.70 18.70 -12.79
N TYR A 109 12.92 17.68 -13.12
CA TYR A 109 11.57 17.43 -12.60
C TYR A 109 11.48 16.09 -11.88
N ASP A 110 12.63 15.45 -11.64
CA ASP A 110 12.69 14.11 -11.07
C ASP A 110 12.67 14.16 -9.54
N ARG A 111 11.46 14.29 -8.99
CA ARG A 111 11.20 14.38 -7.56
C ARG A 111 11.43 13.03 -6.87
N LEU A 112 12.13 13.08 -5.76
CA LEU A 112 12.45 11.94 -4.91
C LEU A 112 11.94 12.18 -3.49
N CYS A 113 11.68 11.08 -2.78
CA CYS A 113 11.39 11.13 -1.35
C CYS A 113 12.63 11.58 -0.57
N LEU A 114 12.46 12.52 0.36
CA LEU A 114 13.54 13.02 1.23
C LEU A 114 14.23 11.91 2.05
N TYR A 115 13.50 10.85 2.42
CA TYR A 115 13.98 9.85 3.37
C TYR A 115 14.59 8.60 2.73
N CYS A 116 14.11 8.22 1.53
CA CYS A 116 14.55 6.98 0.88
C CYS A 116 15.00 7.17 -0.57
N HIS A 117 14.94 8.40 -1.08
CA HIS A 117 15.31 8.78 -2.45
C HIS A 117 14.62 7.97 -3.58
N ASN A 118 13.56 7.20 -3.27
CA ASN A 118 12.70 6.60 -4.28
C ASN A 118 11.97 7.71 -5.04
N ARG A 119 11.81 7.49 -6.35
CA ARG A 119 11.10 8.42 -7.23
C ARG A 119 9.64 8.54 -6.82
N LEU A 120 9.17 9.77 -6.60
CA LEU A 120 7.78 10.01 -6.24
C LEU A 120 6.87 9.97 -7.46
N PRO A 121 5.61 9.51 -7.33
CA PRO A 121 4.61 9.67 -8.36
C PRO A 121 4.49 11.15 -8.79
N LYS A 122 4.31 11.41 -10.08
CA LYS A 122 4.16 12.78 -10.61
C LYS A 122 3.00 13.56 -9.97
N LYS A 123 1.99 12.85 -9.47
CA LYS A 123 0.83 13.41 -8.80
C LYS A 123 0.98 13.55 -7.27
N ALA A 124 2.05 13.02 -6.67
CA ALA A 124 2.31 13.19 -5.25
C ALA A 124 2.37 14.69 -4.87
N GLY A 125 1.64 15.07 -3.82
CA GLY A 125 1.49 16.45 -3.34
C GLY A 125 0.53 17.32 -4.15
N LYS A 126 0.11 16.88 -5.35
CA LYS A 126 -0.84 17.59 -6.21
C LYS A 126 -2.29 17.21 -5.95
N VAL A 127 -2.50 16.00 -5.47
CA VAL A 127 -3.81 15.40 -5.22
C VAL A 127 -3.76 14.58 -3.93
N PRO A 128 -4.92 14.30 -3.30
CA PRO A 128 -4.99 13.39 -2.16
C PRO A 128 -4.42 12.02 -2.51
N MET A 129 -3.75 11.40 -1.55
CA MET A 129 -3.22 10.04 -1.65
C MET A 129 -3.76 9.21 -0.49
N ASP A 130 -4.55 8.20 -0.83
CA ASP A 130 -5.12 7.25 0.10
C ASP A 130 -4.33 5.95 0.06
N ILE A 131 -3.60 5.70 1.14
CA ILE A 131 -2.85 4.47 1.34
C ILE A 131 -3.74 3.47 2.08
N ILE A 132 -3.93 2.31 1.46
CA ILE A 132 -4.73 1.21 1.98
C ILE A 132 -3.77 0.06 2.31
N SER A 133 -3.53 -0.15 3.61
CA SER A 133 -2.74 -1.27 4.12
C SER A 133 -3.56 -2.55 4.13
N ILE A 134 -3.02 -3.63 3.59
CA ILE A 134 -3.68 -4.93 3.55
C ILE A 134 -2.91 -5.88 4.44
N VAL A 135 -3.56 -6.30 5.52
CA VAL A 135 -2.98 -7.13 6.57
C VAL A 135 -3.72 -8.46 6.62
N GLY A 136 -2.98 -9.52 6.91
CA GLY A 136 -3.51 -10.87 7.09
C GLY A 136 -2.37 -11.86 7.07
N ASP A 137 -2.61 -13.06 7.57
CA ASP A 137 -1.61 -14.13 7.63
C ASP A 137 -1.08 -14.55 6.23
N THR A 138 -0.13 -15.47 6.16
CA THR A 138 0.21 -16.13 4.89
C THR A 138 -0.95 -17.05 4.47
N LYS A 139 -1.19 -17.19 3.16
CA LYS A 139 -2.23 -18.08 2.57
C LYS A 139 -3.70 -17.74 2.83
N VAL A 140 -4.02 -16.63 3.52
CA VAL A 140 -5.42 -16.14 3.62
C VAL A 140 -5.97 -15.63 2.27
N GLY A 141 -5.10 -15.30 1.31
CA GLY A 141 -5.52 -14.94 -0.06
C GLY A 141 -5.40 -13.45 -0.39
N LYS A 142 -4.49 -12.72 0.28
CA LYS A 142 -4.27 -11.28 0.06
C LYS A 142 -4.06 -10.91 -1.41
N SER A 143 -3.12 -11.57 -2.09
CA SER A 143 -2.80 -11.28 -3.50
C SER A 143 -4.01 -11.49 -4.44
N VAL A 144 -4.79 -12.56 -4.21
CA VAL A 144 -6.01 -12.83 -4.99
C VAL A 144 -7.07 -11.77 -4.72
N TYR A 145 -7.25 -11.40 -3.45
CA TYR A 145 -8.20 -10.36 -3.07
C TYR A 145 -7.83 -8.99 -3.66
N ILE A 146 -6.54 -8.62 -3.63
CA ILE A 146 -6.03 -7.39 -4.23
C ILE A 146 -6.33 -7.35 -5.74
N ALA A 147 -6.05 -8.44 -6.45
CA ALA A 147 -6.34 -8.53 -7.88
C ALA A 147 -7.84 -8.34 -8.17
N ALA A 148 -8.69 -9.07 -7.45
CA ALA A 148 -10.14 -8.99 -7.60
C ALA A 148 -10.68 -7.60 -7.25
N LEU A 149 -10.16 -6.98 -6.19
CA LEU A 149 -10.54 -5.63 -5.77
C LEU A 149 -10.16 -4.60 -6.83
N ILE A 150 -8.92 -4.62 -7.32
CA ILE A 150 -8.46 -3.68 -8.35
C ILE A 150 -9.24 -3.88 -9.64
N ARG A 151 -9.46 -5.13 -10.06
CA ARG A 151 -10.28 -5.43 -11.24
C ARG A 151 -11.69 -4.89 -11.08
N LEU A 152 -12.36 -5.15 -9.95
CA LEU A 152 -13.69 -4.62 -9.67
C LEU A 152 -13.72 -3.08 -9.65
N LEU A 153 -12.69 -2.46 -9.06
CA LEU A 153 -12.55 -1.00 -9.02
C LEU A 153 -12.49 -0.41 -10.42
N ARG A 154 -11.76 -1.06 -11.34
CA ARG A 154 -11.56 -0.60 -12.72
C ARG A 154 -12.76 -0.87 -13.61
N GLU A 155 -13.39 -2.04 -13.48
CA GLU A 155 -14.42 -2.50 -14.42
C GLU A 155 -15.85 -2.11 -14.02
N LYS A 156 -16.11 -1.84 -12.74
CA LYS A 156 -17.46 -1.58 -12.25
C LYS A 156 -17.54 -0.41 -11.29
N THR A 157 -16.70 -0.39 -10.24
CA THR A 157 -16.87 0.59 -9.16
C THR A 157 -16.60 1.99 -9.65
N ALA A 158 -15.55 2.22 -10.44
CA ALA A 158 -15.22 3.57 -10.95
C ALA A 158 -16.37 4.17 -11.78
N ASP A 159 -17.03 3.36 -12.62
CA ASP A 159 -18.17 3.81 -13.42
C ASP A 159 -19.35 4.25 -12.55
N ASN A 160 -19.60 3.56 -11.42
CA ASN A 160 -20.64 3.96 -10.47
C ASN A 160 -20.39 5.33 -9.82
N PHE A 161 -19.13 5.80 -9.81
CA PHE A 161 -18.75 7.13 -9.31
C PHE A 161 -18.52 8.17 -10.42
N ASP A 162 -18.92 7.84 -11.66
CA ASP A 162 -18.60 8.63 -12.85
C ASP A 162 -17.11 8.97 -12.94
N ALA A 163 -16.29 7.94 -12.75
CA ALA A 163 -14.85 8.02 -12.69
C ALA A 163 -14.20 6.90 -13.51
N VAL A 164 -12.87 6.98 -13.66
CA VAL A 164 -12.04 5.91 -14.19
C VAL A 164 -10.93 5.60 -13.20
N CYS A 165 -10.60 4.32 -13.02
CA CYS A 165 -9.47 3.88 -12.22
C CYS A 165 -8.37 3.38 -13.15
N VAL A 166 -7.22 4.05 -13.15
CA VAL A 166 -6.11 3.77 -14.07
C VAL A 166 -4.78 3.64 -13.34
N PRO A 167 -3.86 2.76 -13.77
CA PRO A 167 -2.50 2.74 -13.24
C PRO A 167 -1.83 4.10 -13.41
N ILE A 168 -0.98 4.50 -12.45
CA ILE A 168 -0.29 5.80 -12.53
C ILE A 168 0.77 5.87 -13.64
N ASN A 169 1.28 4.72 -14.09
CA ASN A 169 2.23 4.59 -15.19
C ASN A 169 2.21 3.18 -15.79
N ASN A 170 2.90 3.02 -16.93
CA ASN A 170 2.96 1.75 -17.68
C ASN A 170 3.71 0.64 -16.92
N GLU A 171 4.61 0.99 -16.02
CA GLU A 171 5.36 0.03 -15.21
C GLU A 171 4.44 -0.68 -14.21
N ILE A 172 3.62 0.09 -13.48
CA ILE A 172 2.59 -0.44 -12.59
C ILE A 172 1.54 -1.23 -13.38
N GLU A 173 1.12 -0.74 -14.55
CA GLU A 173 0.20 -1.48 -15.42
C GLU A 173 0.76 -2.83 -15.83
N SER A 174 1.98 -2.85 -16.39
CA SER A 174 2.63 -4.07 -16.86
C SER A 174 2.84 -5.07 -15.72
N ARG A 175 3.26 -4.58 -14.54
CA ARG A 175 3.43 -5.41 -13.35
C ARG A 175 2.12 -5.99 -12.87
N PHE A 176 1.07 -5.17 -12.73
CA PHE A 176 -0.26 -5.64 -12.34
C PHE A 176 -0.80 -6.70 -13.30
N MET A 177 -0.70 -6.45 -14.61
CA MET A 177 -1.15 -7.40 -15.62
C MET A 177 -0.38 -8.72 -15.55
N ARG A 178 0.96 -8.66 -15.50
CA ARG A 178 1.84 -9.83 -15.46
C ARG A 178 1.68 -10.66 -14.19
N ASP A 179 1.64 -10.01 -13.03
CA ASP A 179 1.78 -10.69 -11.74
C ASP A 179 0.42 -11.08 -11.13
N PHE A 180 -0.67 -10.39 -11.54
CA PHE A 180 -2.01 -10.60 -11.00
C PHE A 180 -3.01 -10.96 -12.11
N GLU A 181 -3.31 -10.04 -13.03
CA GLU A 181 -4.45 -10.17 -13.94
C GLU A 181 -4.36 -11.43 -14.82
N TYR A 182 -3.27 -11.55 -15.59
CA TYR A 182 -3.07 -12.68 -16.51
C TYR A 182 -2.91 -14.00 -15.76
N ARG A 183 -2.26 -14.00 -14.58
CA ARG A 183 -2.07 -15.24 -13.81
C ARG A 183 -3.40 -15.73 -13.27
N ILE A 184 -4.14 -14.89 -12.55
CA ILE A 184 -5.35 -15.29 -11.82
C ILE A 184 -6.51 -15.51 -12.78
N PHE A 185 -6.83 -14.53 -13.62
CA PHE A 185 -8.10 -14.52 -14.36
C PHE A 185 -8.02 -15.20 -15.73
N GLU A 186 -6.85 -15.21 -16.38
CA GLU A 186 -6.70 -15.85 -17.69
C GLU A 186 -6.09 -17.25 -17.61
N ARG A 187 -5.06 -17.43 -16.78
CA ARG A 187 -4.34 -18.70 -16.68
C ARG A 187 -4.80 -19.60 -15.54
N ASN A 188 -5.67 -19.12 -14.65
CA ASN A 188 -6.09 -19.82 -13.43
C ASN A 188 -4.89 -20.29 -12.57
N LEU A 189 -3.81 -19.51 -12.58
CA LEU A 189 -2.61 -19.73 -11.79
C LEU A 189 -2.68 -18.86 -10.55
N MET A 190 -2.59 -19.50 -9.38
CA MET A 190 -2.45 -18.77 -8.13
C MET A 190 -1.17 -17.93 -8.14
N PRO A 191 -1.20 -16.72 -7.56
CA PRO A 191 0.02 -15.95 -7.32
C PRO A 191 1.00 -16.79 -6.52
N GLU A 192 2.29 -16.66 -6.84
CA GLU A 192 3.33 -17.21 -6.00
C GLU A 192 3.20 -16.65 -4.59
N ILE A 193 3.52 -17.47 -3.59
CA ILE A 193 3.55 -17.02 -2.20
C ILE A 193 4.48 -15.81 -2.16
N THR A 194 3.98 -14.67 -1.69
CA THR A 194 4.78 -13.48 -1.44
C THR A 194 5.99 -13.88 -0.62
N GLN A 195 7.17 -13.92 -1.25
CA GLN A 195 8.38 -14.33 -0.56
C GLN A 195 8.72 -13.29 0.49
N ARG A 196 9.05 -13.74 1.72
CA ARG A 196 9.40 -12.93 2.89
C ARG A 196 10.47 -11.86 2.62
N GLU A 197 11.24 -12.03 1.55
CA GLU A 197 12.52 -11.38 1.27
C GLU A 197 12.47 -10.40 0.10
N MET A 198 11.36 -10.32 -0.63
CA MET A 198 11.25 -9.47 -1.80
C MET A 198 10.48 -8.18 -1.47
N LYS A 199 11.08 -7.04 -1.82
CA LYS A 199 10.46 -5.71 -1.77
C LYS A 199 9.04 -5.76 -2.35
N GLN A 200 8.02 -5.62 -1.50
CA GLN A 200 6.66 -5.44 -1.98
C GLN A 200 6.51 -4.01 -2.49
N GLU A 201 6.35 -3.88 -3.80
CA GLU A 201 6.18 -2.57 -4.41
C GLU A 201 4.71 -2.14 -4.40
N PRO A 202 4.43 -0.89 -4.02
CA PRO A 202 3.07 -0.38 -3.93
C PRO A 202 2.38 -0.42 -5.29
N LEU A 203 1.11 -0.82 -5.31
CA LEU A 203 0.24 -0.75 -6.48
C LEU A 203 -0.49 0.60 -6.46
N ILE A 204 -0.11 1.50 -7.37
CA ILE A 204 -0.57 2.89 -7.37
C ILE A 204 -1.51 3.13 -8.55
N PHE A 205 -2.76 3.45 -8.22
CA PHE A 205 -3.82 3.75 -9.17
C PHE A 205 -4.31 5.18 -8.97
N GLU A 206 -4.73 5.81 -10.05
CA GLU A 206 -5.40 7.10 -10.04
C GLU A 206 -6.90 6.88 -10.26
N PHE A 207 -7.69 7.28 -9.27
CA PHE A 207 -9.14 7.38 -9.37
C PHE A 207 -9.51 8.78 -9.89
N ARG A 208 -9.83 8.88 -11.17
CA ARG A 208 -10.06 10.14 -11.87
C ARG A 208 -11.55 10.31 -12.19
N PHE A 209 -12.18 11.27 -11.52
CA PHE A 209 -13.56 11.67 -11.82
C PHE A 209 -13.66 12.27 -13.23
N LYS A 210 -14.77 12.02 -13.93
CA LYS A 210 -15.06 12.65 -15.22
C LYS A 210 -15.38 14.14 -15.06
N ASP A 211 -15.99 14.51 -13.93
CA ASP A 211 -16.12 15.90 -13.50
C ASP A 211 -14.74 16.49 -13.18
N ARG A 212 -14.29 17.44 -14.02
CA ARG A 212 -12.98 18.08 -13.90
C ARG A 212 -12.85 18.99 -12.68
N ASN A 213 -13.97 19.37 -12.05
CA ASN A 213 -14.00 20.17 -10.82
C ASN A 213 -13.80 19.32 -9.56
N LYS A 214 -13.69 17.99 -9.70
CA LYS A 214 -13.32 17.09 -8.60
C LYS A 214 -11.86 16.68 -8.74
N PRO A 215 -11.02 16.84 -7.71
CA PRO A 215 -9.65 16.35 -7.75
C PRO A 215 -9.65 14.82 -7.87
N SER A 216 -8.79 14.27 -8.74
CA SER A 216 -8.51 12.83 -8.74
C SER A 216 -7.90 12.40 -7.41
N VAL A 217 -7.99 11.13 -7.04
CA VAL A 217 -7.36 10.57 -5.84
C VAL A 217 -6.33 9.52 -6.25
N LEU A 218 -5.16 9.48 -5.60
CA LEU A 218 -4.24 8.36 -5.72
C LEU A 218 -4.61 7.28 -4.72
N LEU A 219 -4.95 6.09 -5.21
CA LEU A 219 -5.17 4.90 -4.39
C LEU A 219 -3.89 4.08 -4.39
N VAL A 220 -3.32 3.85 -3.22
CA VAL A 220 -2.09 3.07 -3.03
C VAL A 220 -2.45 1.81 -2.25
N PHE A 221 -2.38 0.66 -2.91
CA PHE A 221 -2.55 -0.65 -2.26
C PHE A 221 -1.18 -1.19 -1.87
N PHE A 222 -1.01 -1.47 -0.59
CA PHE A 222 0.20 -2.05 -0.04
C PHE A 222 -0.14 -3.36 0.67
N ASP A 223 0.35 -4.47 0.10
CA ASP A 223 0.27 -5.78 0.72
C ASP A 223 1.31 -5.86 1.84
N MET A 224 0.88 -6.23 3.03
CA MET A 224 1.77 -6.54 4.15
C MET A 224 1.83 -8.05 4.30
N ALA A 225 2.99 -8.65 4.03
CA ALA A 225 3.22 -10.05 4.34
C ALA A 225 2.98 -10.31 5.84
N GLY A 226 2.07 -11.24 6.16
CA GLY A 226 1.58 -11.47 7.54
C GLY A 226 2.63 -12.00 8.50
N GLU A 227 3.61 -12.73 7.98
CA GLU A 227 4.76 -13.23 8.75
C GLU A 227 5.85 -12.17 8.95
N GLY A 228 5.84 -11.09 8.17
CA GLY A 228 6.77 -9.97 8.34
C GLY A 228 6.52 -9.19 9.63
N ILE A 229 5.29 -9.19 10.13
CA ILE A 229 4.88 -8.48 11.37
C ILE A 229 5.64 -8.99 12.61
N LEU A 230 6.34 -10.12 12.51
CA LEU A 230 7.10 -10.73 13.60
C LEU A 230 8.61 -10.41 13.56
N ASP A 231 9.10 -9.77 12.50
CA ASP A 231 10.53 -9.46 12.35
C ASP A 231 10.83 -8.03 12.84
N GLN A 232 11.66 -7.93 13.89
CA GLN A 232 12.00 -6.68 14.56
C GLN A 232 12.61 -5.64 13.60
N ASP A 233 13.41 -6.06 12.61
CA ASP A 233 14.04 -5.15 11.65
C ASP A 233 13.02 -4.51 10.69
N TYR A 234 11.84 -5.13 10.55
CA TYR A 234 10.77 -4.62 9.71
C TYR A 234 9.68 -3.88 10.51
N LEU A 235 9.68 -3.96 11.84
CA LEU A 235 8.67 -3.30 12.68
C LEU A 235 8.63 -1.78 12.50
N ASP A 236 9.79 -1.11 12.37
CA ASP A 236 9.84 0.35 12.17
C ASP A 236 9.20 0.75 10.84
N ILE A 237 9.47 -0.04 9.80
CA ILE A 237 8.88 0.12 8.47
C ILE A 237 7.37 -0.14 8.54
N TYR A 238 6.94 -1.22 9.21
CA TYR A 238 5.53 -1.58 9.39
C TYR A 238 4.73 -0.59 10.24
N ALA A 239 5.31 -0.08 11.33
CA ALA A 239 4.68 0.92 12.18
C ALA A 239 4.40 2.19 11.38
N ASN A 240 5.38 2.65 10.57
CA ASN A 240 5.19 3.77 9.66
C ASN A 240 4.18 3.46 8.54
N HIS A 241 4.18 2.22 8.02
CA HIS A 241 3.20 1.76 7.04
C HIS A 241 1.76 1.89 7.55
N ILE A 242 1.50 1.45 8.77
CA ILE A 242 0.16 1.49 9.35
C ILE A 242 -0.18 2.92 9.78
N LYS A 243 0.72 3.61 10.48
CA LYS A 243 0.46 4.94 11.06
C LYS A 243 -0.03 5.98 10.05
N ASN A 244 0.52 5.96 8.84
CA ASN A 244 0.18 6.93 7.80
C ASN A 244 -0.82 6.38 6.76
N SER A 245 -1.44 5.22 7.02
CA SER A 245 -2.49 4.69 6.15
C SER A 245 -3.84 5.37 6.39
N THR A 246 -4.54 5.66 5.30
CA THR A 246 -5.90 6.20 5.32
C THR A 246 -6.91 5.11 5.69
N GLY A 247 -6.61 3.85 5.39
CA GLY A 247 -7.45 2.71 5.73
C GLY A 247 -6.67 1.41 5.85
N MET A 248 -7.24 0.46 6.57
CA MET A 248 -6.68 -0.87 6.75
C MET A 248 -7.71 -1.93 6.36
N MET A 249 -7.27 -2.97 5.65
CA MET A 249 -8.08 -4.15 5.35
C MET A 249 -7.44 -5.35 6.04
N PHE A 250 -8.16 -5.94 6.99
CA PHE A 250 -7.74 -7.11 7.73
C PHE A 250 -8.40 -8.36 7.17
N LEU A 251 -7.63 -9.19 6.48
CA LEU A 251 -8.09 -10.39 5.81
C LEU A 251 -8.02 -11.60 6.73
N LEU A 252 -9.11 -12.36 6.75
CA LEU A 252 -9.32 -13.52 7.61
C LEU A 252 -9.78 -14.73 6.79
N ASP A 253 -9.10 -15.85 6.94
CA ASP A 253 -9.54 -17.13 6.39
C ASP A 253 -10.27 -17.95 7.48
N PRO A 254 -11.56 -18.28 7.30
CA PRO A 254 -12.33 -19.11 8.23
C PRO A 254 -11.66 -20.44 8.58
N LEU A 255 -10.89 -21.04 7.66
CA LEU A 255 -10.17 -22.30 7.90
C LEU A 255 -8.98 -22.13 8.85
N GLN A 256 -8.51 -20.92 9.10
CA GLN A 256 -7.47 -20.68 10.09
C GLN A 256 -8.06 -20.55 11.52
N ILE A 257 -9.38 -20.40 11.65
CA ILE A 257 -10.05 -20.32 12.95
C ILE A 257 -10.28 -21.75 13.48
N SER A 258 -9.56 -22.11 14.55
CA SER A 258 -9.53 -23.47 15.10
C SER A 258 -10.91 -24.03 15.52
N THR A 259 -11.85 -23.16 15.89
CA THR A 259 -13.22 -23.55 16.27
C THR A 259 -14.16 -23.72 15.07
N ILE A 260 -13.82 -23.14 13.92
CA ILE A 260 -14.61 -23.17 12.70
C ILE A 260 -14.12 -24.26 11.76
N ARG A 261 -12.79 -24.38 11.58
CA ARG A 261 -12.16 -25.33 10.65
C ARG A 261 -12.69 -26.76 10.77
N PRO A 262 -12.77 -27.38 11.97
CA PRO A 262 -13.23 -28.76 12.10
C PRO A 262 -14.69 -28.92 11.66
N LYS A 263 -15.54 -27.93 11.92
CA LYS A 263 -16.96 -27.98 11.54
C LYS A 263 -17.14 -27.95 10.02
N ILE A 264 -16.35 -27.13 9.33
CA ILE A 264 -16.35 -27.06 7.87
C ILE A 264 -15.82 -28.37 7.28
N LEU A 265 -14.67 -28.87 7.75
CA LEU A 265 -14.06 -30.10 7.23
C LEU A 265 -14.96 -31.33 7.42
N LEU A 266 -15.54 -31.51 8.61
CA LEU A 266 -16.44 -32.63 8.89
C LEU A 266 -17.66 -32.67 7.96
N LYS A 267 -18.20 -31.49 7.60
CA LYS A 267 -19.36 -31.41 6.72
C LYS A 267 -19.01 -31.61 5.25
N ILE A 268 -17.86 -31.09 4.80
CA ILE A 268 -17.30 -31.40 3.48
C ILE A 268 -17.10 -32.91 3.32
N GLU A 269 -16.52 -33.58 4.33
CA GLU A 269 -16.34 -35.04 4.33
C GLU A 269 -17.67 -35.81 4.33
N SER A 270 -18.70 -35.28 5.00
CA SER A 270 -20.03 -35.89 5.01
C SER A 270 -20.79 -35.74 3.69
N ASP A 271 -20.57 -34.65 2.96
CA ASP A 271 -21.10 -34.42 1.60
C ASP A 271 -20.33 -35.26 0.56
N GLU A 272 -19.02 -35.46 0.74
CA GLU A 272 -18.17 -36.29 -0.11
C GLU A 272 -18.21 -37.80 0.24
N SER A 273 -19.40 -38.38 0.42
CA SER A 273 -19.53 -39.85 0.35
C SER A 273 -19.48 -40.37 -1.09
N ARG A 274 -18.50 -39.92 -1.91
CA ARG A 274 -18.26 -40.46 -3.27
C ARG A 274 -16.95 -40.08 -3.98
N LEU A 275 -15.77 -40.04 -3.37
CA LEU A 275 -14.53 -40.24 -4.14
C LEU A 275 -13.42 -40.91 -3.34
N LYS A 276 -13.04 -42.10 -3.82
CA LYS A 276 -11.84 -42.85 -3.43
C LYS A 276 -10.59 -41.95 -3.54
N LYS A 277 -10.12 -41.39 -2.42
CA LYS A 277 -8.68 -41.14 -2.18
C LYS A 277 -8.42 -40.83 -0.71
N GLN A 278 -8.45 -41.90 0.06
CA GLN A 278 -7.79 -42.05 1.37
C GLN A 278 -6.25 -41.98 1.23
N LYS A 279 -5.72 -41.08 0.39
CA LYS A 279 -4.29 -40.87 0.11
C LYS A 279 -3.88 -39.39 0.06
N SER A 280 -4.80 -38.45 0.20
CA SER A 280 -4.48 -37.00 0.15
C SER A 280 -4.67 -36.26 1.48
N LEU A 281 -5.31 -36.87 2.48
CA LEU A 281 -5.47 -36.26 3.81
C LEU A 281 -4.20 -36.49 4.68
N ASP A 282 -3.60 -37.68 4.62
CA ASP A 282 -2.29 -37.96 5.23
C ASP A 282 -1.15 -37.13 4.60
N ALA A 283 -1.33 -36.60 3.39
CA ALA A 283 -0.36 -35.71 2.74
C ALA A 283 -0.44 -34.25 3.23
N GLN A 284 -1.53 -33.88 3.90
CA GLN A 284 -1.67 -32.58 4.57
C GLN A 284 -1.44 -32.66 6.08
N GLU A 285 -1.66 -33.82 6.71
CA GLU A 285 -1.25 -34.04 8.10
C GLU A 285 0.27 -34.24 8.26
N ASN A 286 0.96 -34.86 7.28
CA ASN A 286 2.42 -35.02 7.33
C ASN A 286 3.23 -33.75 6.95
N LEU A 287 2.59 -32.60 6.78
CA LEU A 287 3.27 -31.30 6.69
C LEU A 287 3.26 -30.55 8.04
N ILE A 288 2.84 -31.20 9.13
CA ILE A 288 2.68 -30.61 10.46
C ILE A 288 3.77 -31.11 11.45
N GLU A 289 4.78 -31.86 10.99
CA GLU A 289 5.92 -32.26 11.83
C GLU A 289 7.11 -31.28 11.81
N ASP A 290 7.07 -30.23 10.99
CA ASP A 290 8.09 -29.18 10.98
C ASP A 290 7.62 -27.93 11.73
N GLY A 291 7.45 -28.01 13.06
CA GLY A 291 7.59 -26.90 14.04
C GLY A 291 6.75 -25.61 13.93
N ASP A 292 6.07 -25.34 12.81
CA ASP A 292 5.27 -24.15 12.54
C ASP A 292 3.80 -24.56 12.57
N PHE A 293 3.20 -24.54 13.77
CA PHE A 293 1.75 -24.40 13.87
C PHE A 293 1.37 -23.20 12.97
N PRO A 294 0.37 -23.31 12.06
CA PRO A 294 -0.23 -22.12 11.49
C PRO A 294 -0.73 -21.32 12.68
N ARG A 295 0.00 -20.27 13.05
CA ARG A 295 -0.39 -19.39 14.13
C ARG A 295 -1.67 -18.77 13.58
N GLY A 296 -2.83 -19.26 14.03
CA GLY A 296 -4.14 -18.92 13.45
C GLY A 296 -4.34 -17.40 13.36
N PRO A 297 -5.47 -16.89 12.86
CA PRO A 297 -5.62 -15.47 12.51
C PRO A 297 -5.35 -14.50 13.67
N LEU A 298 -5.41 -15.00 14.90
CA LEU A 298 -4.96 -14.36 16.13
C LEU A 298 -3.51 -13.89 16.09
N SER A 299 -2.61 -14.52 15.34
CA SER A 299 -1.20 -14.15 15.25
C SER A 299 -1.00 -12.79 14.59
N GLY A 300 -1.68 -12.55 13.47
CA GLY A 300 -1.68 -11.25 12.80
C GLY A 300 -2.38 -10.17 13.62
N LEU A 301 -3.46 -10.52 14.33
CA LEU A 301 -4.16 -9.59 15.23
C LEU A 301 -3.31 -9.22 16.45
N VAL A 302 -2.69 -10.21 17.09
CA VAL A 302 -1.78 -10.01 18.24
C VAL A 302 -0.57 -9.20 17.80
N ALA A 303 0.02 -9.53 16.65
CA ALA A 303 1.16 -8.76 16.14
C ALA A 303 0.78 -7.32 15.76
N LEU A 304 -0.44 -7.07 15.26
CA LEU A 304 -0.96 -5.71 15.08
C LEU A 304 -1.22 -5.02 16.43
N ASP A 305 -1.74 -5.74 17.42
CA ASP A 305 -2.02 -5.18 18.74
C ASP A 305 -0.71 -4.79 19.45
N ASP A 306 0.19 -5.75 19.60
CA ASP A 306 1.48 -5.63 20.30
C ASP A 306 2.39 -4.57 19.69
N ASN A 307 2.44 -4.47 18.34
CA ASN A 307 3.40 -3.60 17.66
C ASN A 307 2.82 -2.27 17.18
N PHE A 308 1.50 -2.09 17.20
CA PHE A 308 0.88 -0.87 16.69
C PHE A 308 -0.20 -0.32 17.62
N ILE A 309 -1.25 -1.10 17.90
CA ILE A 309 -2.42 -0.57 18.64
C ILE A 309 -2.05 -0.18 20.08
N VAL A 310 -1.20 -0.97 20.75
CA VAL A 310 -0.71 -0.68 22.12
C VAL A 310 0.10 0.61 22.19
N HIS A 311 0.72 1.04 21.09
CA HIS A 311 1.49 2.29 21.03
C HIS A 311 0.65 3.51 20.63
N GLU A 312 -0.61 3.32 20.24
CA GLU A 312 -1.54 4.39 19.92
C GLU A 312 -2.20 4.98 21.17
N LYS A 313 -2.62 6.25 21.05
CA LYS A 313 -3.31 6.94 22.15
C LYS A 313 -4.62 6.20 22.49
N ASP A 314 -4.78 5.83 23.75
CA ASP A 314 -5.92 5.07 24.30
C ASP A 314 -6.01 3.60 23.84
N ASN A 315 -4.91 3.01 23.33
CA ASN A 315 -4.83 1.65 22.80
C ASN A 315 -5.90 1.38 21.72
N ARG A 316 -6.14 2.37 20.85
CA ARG A 316 -7.15 2.31 19.78
C ARG A 316 -6.60 2.95 18.53
N THR A 317 -6.73 2.24 17.41
CA THR A 317 -6.47 2.83 16.09
C THR A 317 -7.62 3.75 15.66
N LYS A 318 -7.28 4.91 15.12
CA LYS A 318 -8.24 5.81 14.44
C LYS A 318 -8.40 5.47 12.96
N ILE A 319 -7.59 4.54 12.45
CA ILE A 319 -7.59 4.15 11.04
C ILE A 319 -8.85 3.31 10.79
N PRO A 320 -9.73 3.73 9.86
CA PRO A 320 -10.85 2.91 9.41
C PRO A 320 -10.37 1.52 9.00
N THR A 321 -10.88 0.49 9.67
CA THR A 321 -10.45 -0.90 9.47
C THR A 321 -11.62 -1.73 8.96
N ALA A 322 -11.46 -2.34 7.78
CA ALA A 322 -12.40 -3.30 7.22
C ALA A 322 -11.94 -4.73 7.53
N ILE A 323 -12.82 -5.58 8.07
CA ILE A 323 -12.56 -7.01 8.22
C ILE A 323 -13.10 -7.73 6.98
N VAL A 324 -12.22 -8.45 6.29
CA VAL A 324 -12.53 -9.16 5.05
C VAL A 324 -12.42 -10.65 5.31
N LEU A 325 -13.56 -11.35 5.27
CA LEU A 325 -13.57 -12.81 5.30
C LEU A 325 -13.28 -13.33 3.89
N THR A 326 -12.09 -13.88 3.69
CA THR A 326 -11.75 -14.60 2.46
C THR A 326 -12.34 -16.01 2.52
N LYS A 327 -12.47 -16.67 1.36
CA LYS A 327 -13.04 -18.03 1.26
C LYS A 327 -14.39 -18.15 2.00
N SER A 328 -15.19 -17.07 1.94
CA SER A 328 -16.44 -16.97 2.69
C SER A 328 -17.52 -17.91 2.17
N ASP A 329 -17.38 -18.40 0.94
CA ASP A 329 -18.14 -19.51 0.37
C ASP A 329 -18.07 -20.77 1.24
N LEU A 330 -16.94 -21.01 1.92
CA LEU A 330 -16.80 -22.17 2.82
C LEU A 330 -17.68 -22.07 4.08
N LEU A 331 -18.18 -20.87 4.42
CA LEU A 331 -19.10 -20.71 5.54
C LEU A 331 -20.48 -21.31 5.26
N GLU A 332 -20.81 -21.62 3.99
CA GLU A 332 -22.05 -22.31 3.66
C GLU A 332 -22.12 -23.70 4.29
N TYR A 333 -20.98 -24.37 4.44
CA TYR A 333 -20.88 -25.63 5.17
C TYR A 333 -21.15 -25.48 6.67
N LEU A 334 -21.30 -24.28 7.24
CA LEU A 334 -21.70 -24.13 8.64
C LEU A 334 -23.23 -24.11 8.84
N LYS A 335 -24.00 -23.87 7.78
CA LYS A 335 -25.46 -23.99 7.79
C LYS A 335 -25.83 -25.45 8.01
#